data_AF-I7FXM1-F1
#
_entry.id   AF-I7FXM1-F1
#
_cell.length_a   1.000
_cell.length_b   1.000
_cell.length_c   1.000
_cell.angle_alpha   90.00
_cell.angle_beta   90.00
_cell.angle_gamma   90.00
#
_symmetry.space_group_name_H-M   'P 1'
#
loop_
_entity.id
_entity.type
_entity.pdbx_description
1 polymer ?
#
loop_
_entity_poly.entity_id
_entity_poly.type
_entity_poly.pdbx_seq_one_letter_code
_entity_poly.pdbx_strand_id
1 'polypeptide(L)'
;VDGPNASHITPTALDRWSNRLEDLFAGRPYDMYDAALSDTASNFPVDMQPFKDMIEGMRMDLRKSRYKNFDELYLYCYYVAGTVGLMSVPVMGIAPDSKASAESVYSAALALGIANQLTNILRDVGEDSRRGRVYLPQDELAHAGLSDDDVFEGRVTDKWRTFMKGQITRARMFFDEAEKGIYELNSASRWPVLASLLLY
;
A
#
# COMPACT_ATOMS: atom_id res chain seq x y z
N VAL A 1 6.04 -0.51 -11.27
CA VAL A 1 6.03 0.77 -10.55
C VAL A 1 5.26 1.79 -11.34
N ASP A 2 4.39 2.51 -10.65
CA ASP A 2 3.53 3.53 -11.24
C ASP A 2 4.06 4.91 -10.88
N GLY A 3 3.72 5.88 -11.71
CA GLY A 3 4.17 7.27 -11.56
C GLY A 3 5.24 7.70 -12.58
N PRO A 4 5.50 9.01 -12.68
CA PRO A 4 6.29 9.62 -13.76
C PRO A 4 7.75 9.14 -13.82
N ASN A 5 8.27 8.56 -12.74
CA ASN A 5 9.64 8.07 -12.65
C ASN A 5 9.76 6.54 -12.71
N ALA A 6 8.68 5.82 -13.03
CA ALA A 6 8.66 4.36 -13.09
C ALA A 6 9.76 3.77 -13.99
N SER A 7 10.06 4.43 -15.11
CA SER A 7 11.11 4.05 -16.07
C SER A 7 12.54 4.17 -15.51
N HIS A 8 12.72 4.91 -14.41
CA HIS A 8 14.01 5.14 -13.77
C HIS A 8 14.25 4.21 -12.57
N ILE A 9 13.28 3.39 -12.19
CA ILE A 9 13.40 2.45 -11.08
C ILE A 9 14.09 1.18 -11.58
N THR A 10 15.35 1.05 -11.21
CA THR A 10 16.21 -0.10 -11.53
C THR A 10 16.64 -0.81 -10.25
N PRO A 11 17.05 -2.08 -10.30
CA PRO A 11 17.60 -2.77 -9.13
C PRO A 11 18.73 -1.99 -8.46
N THR A 12 19.66 -1.43 -9.25
CA THR A 12 20.75 -0.58 -8.75
C THR A 12 20.27 0.69 -8.06
N ALA A 13 19.19 1.30 -8.54
CA ALA A 13 18.60 2.45 -7.87
C ALA A 13 18.00 2.06 -6.50
N LEU A 14 17.32 0.92 -6.41
CA LEU A 14 16.75 0.41 -5.16
C LEU A 14 17.84 0.03 -4.15
N ASP A 15 18.96 -0.53 -4.59
CA ASP A 15 20.11 -0.82 -3.72
C ASP A 15 20.73 0.47 -3.18
N ARG A 16 20.82 1.51 -4.01
CA ARG A 16 21.25 2.84 -3.55
C ARG A 16 20.29 3.42 -2.51
N TRP A 17 18.99 3.27 -2.69
CA TRP A 17 18.00 3.72 -1.72
C TRP A 17 18.10 2.94 -0.40
N SER A 18 18.31 1.62 -0.46
CA SER A 18 18.55 0.81 0.75
C SER A 18 19.76 1.29 1.53
N ASN A 19 20.88 1.60 0.87
CA ASN A 19 22.07 2.12 1.55
C ASN A 19 21.85 3.52 2.13
N ARG A 20 21.24 4.43 1.35
CA ARG A 20 20.92 5.79 1.79
C ARG A 20 19.98 5.81 2.99
N LEU A 21 19.06 4.85 3.09
CA LEU A 21 18.13 4.75 4.20
C LEU A 21 18.85 4.54 5.54
N GLU A 22 19.90 3.71 5.57
CA GLU A 22 20.68 3.51 6.80
C GLU A 22 21.48 4.77 7.18
N ASP A 23 22.03 5.47 6.19
CA ASP A 23 22.76 6.72 6.40
C ASP A 23 21.85 7.85 6.91
N LEU A 24 20.67 8.04 6.30
CA LEU A 24 19.75 9.11 6.70
C LEU A 24 19.15 8.88 8.11
N PHE A 25 18.85 7.64 8.49
CA PHE A 25 18.41 7.30 9.85
C PHE A 25 19.53 7.47 10.88
N ALA A 26 20.80 7.44 10.43
CA ALA A 26 21.97 7.76 11.25
C ALA A 26 22.40 9.24 11.16
N GLY A 27 21.56 10.12 10.61
CA GLY A 27 21.81 11.57 10.55
C GLY A 27 22.78 12.02 9.47
N ARG A 28 23.02 11.19 8.43
CA ARG A 28 23.95 11.48 7.32
C ARG A 28 23.20 11.56 5.98
N PRO A 29 22.42 12.62 5.73
CA PRO A 29 21.65 12.74 4.49
C PRO A 29 22.54 12.99 3.27
N TYR A 30 22.20 12.39 2.13
CA TYR A 30 22.92 12.62 0.86
C TYR A 30 22.37 13.82 0.07
N ASP A 31 21.05 14.05 0.11
CA ASP A 31 20.38 15.16 -0.57
C ASP A 31 19.24 15.76 0.28
N MET A 32 18.47 16.70 -0.29
CA MET A 32 17.41 17.40 0.43
C MET A 32 16.24 16.51 0.85
N TYR A 33 15.96 15.42 0.12
CA TYR A 33 14.90 14.50 0.49
C TYR A 33 15.33 13.65 1.68
N ASP A 34 16.58 13.18 1.69
CA ASP A 34 17.15 12.49 2.85
C ASP A 34 17.21 13.41 4.06
N ALA A 35 17.55 14.69 3.87
CA ALA A 35 17.61 15.65 4.97
C ALA A 35 16.23 15.86 5.61
N ALA A 36 15.17 15.99 4.80
CA ALA A 36 13.80 16.12 5.31
C ALA A 36 13.34 14.87 6.07
N LEU A 37 13.65 13.67 5.55
CA LEU A 37 13.30 12.43 6.23
C LEU A 37 14.14 12.21 7.50
N SER A 38 15.41 12.59 7.49
CA SER A 38 16.29 12.51 8.66
C SER A 38 15.84 13.45 9.79
N ASP A 39 15.39 14.67 9.45
CA ASP A 39 14.75 15.58 10.39
C ASP A 39 13.46 14.98 10.96
N THR A 40 12.62 14.38 10.11
CA THR A 40 11.40 13.67 10.55
C THR A 40 11.74 12.52 11.51
N ALA A 41 12.74 11.70 11.17
CA ALA A 41 13.16 10.57 12.00
C ALA A 41 13.79 10.99 13.34
N SER A 42 14.35 12.20 13.41
CA SER A 42 14.90 12.76 14.65
C SER A 42 13.82 13.35 15.56
N ASN A 43 12.69 13.80 14.99
CA ASN A 43 11.60 14.46 15.72
C ASN A 43 10.42 13.53 16.06
N PHE A 44 10.28 12.40 15.36
CA PHE A 44 9.17 11.45 15.52
C PHE A 44 9.69 10.01 15.68
N PRO A 45 8.98 9.13 16.42
CA PRO A 45 9.40 7.76 16.67
C PRO A 45 9.06 6.84 15.47
N VAL A 46 9.54 7.18 14.28
CA VAL A 46 9.38 6.37 13.07
C VAL A 46 10.37 5.20 13.08
N ASP A 47 9.91 4.01 12.70
CA ASP A 47 10.77 2.85 12.50
C ASP A 47 11.33 2.86 11.07
N MET A 48 12.58 2.43 10.89
CA MET A 48 13.20 2.25 9.58
C MET A 48 12.61 1.05 8.82
N GLN A 49 12.08 0.04 9.51
CA GLN A 49 11.65 -1.22 8.91
C GLN A 49 10.55 -1.05 7.85
N PRO A 50 9.46 -0.27 8.05
CA PRO A 50 8.48 -0.01 6.99
C PRO A 50 9.08 0.58 5.70
N PHE A 51 10.16 1.37 5.80
CA PHE A 51 10.85 1.93 4.63
C PHE A 51 11.64 0.86 3.89
N LYS A 52 12.32 -0.04 4.61
CA LYS A 52 12.97 -1.22 4.02
C LYS A 52 11.95 -2.11 3.30
N ASP A 53 10.81 -2.33 3.94
CA ASP A 53 9.70 -3.12 3.40
C ASP A 53 9.12 -2.48 2.12
N MET A 54 8.92 -1.16 2.10
CA MET A 54 8.51 -0.45 0.87
C MET A 54 9.49 -0.65 -0.28
N ILE A 55 10.80 -0.57 -0.02
CA ILE A 55 11.82 -0.81 -1.06
C ILE A 55 11.73 -2.25 -1.58
N GLU A 56 11.46 -3.24 -0.71
CA GLU A 56 11.22 -4.62 -1.15
C GLU A 56 9.94 -4.74 -2.00
N GLY A 57 8.88 -4.02 -1.66
CA GLY A 57 7.69 -3.88 -2.51
C GLY A 57 8.03 -3.38 -3.91
N MET A 58 8.87 -2.34 -4.01
CA MET A 58 9.35 -1.84 -5.30
C MET A 58 10.19 -2.89 -6.06
N ARG A 59 10.99 -3.71 -5.35
CA ARG A 59 11.72 -4.83 -5.97
C ARG A 59 10.78 -5.92 -6.48
N MET A 60 9.73 -6.27 -5.73
CA MET A 60 8.69 -7.20 -6.20
C MET A 60 8.07 -6.71 -7.50
N ASP A 61 7.84 -5.42 -7.59
CA ASP A 61 7.20 -4.76 -8.70
C ASP A 61 7.99 -4.85 -10.01
N LEU A 62 9.31 -5.07 -9.95
CA LEU A 62 10.17 -5.28 -11.11
C LEU A 62 10.07 -6.69 -11.71
N ARG A 63 9.63 -7.68 -10.93
CA ARG A 63 9.72 -9.11 -11.29
C ARG A 63 8.38 -9.84 -11.32
N LYS A 64 7.40 -9.41 -10.53
CA LYS A 64 6.15 -10.14 -10.29
C LYS A 64 5.00 -9.45 -11.01
N SER A 65 4.28 -10.22 -11.83
CA SER A 65 3.13 -9.75 -12.61
C SER A 65 1.85 -10.54 -12.33
N ARG A 66 1.91 -11.57 -11.48
CA ARG A 66 0.82 -12.48 -11.11
C ARG A 66 0.90 -12.88 -9.64
N TYR A 67 -0.26 -13.10 -9.03
CA TYR A 67 -0.40 -13.44 -7.62
C TYR A 67 -1.21 -14.72 -7.47
N LYS A 68 -0.61 -15.75 -6.86
CA LYS A 68 -1.23 -17.07 -6.78
C LYS A 68 -2.57 -17.05 -6.05
N ASN A 69 -2.62 -16.30 -4.95
CA ASN A 69 -3.75 -16.22 -4.05
C ASN A 69 -3.82 -14.85 -3.37
N PHE A 70 -4.86 -14.63 -2.56
CA PHE A 70 -5.02 -13.37 -1.84
C PHE A 70 -3.89 -13.10 -0.84
N ASP A 71 -3.30 -14.12 -0.21
CA ASP A 71 -2.20 -13.90 0.75
C ASP A 71 -0.97 -13.28 0.07
N GLU A 72 -0.62 -13.74 -1.14
CA GLU A 72 0.45 -13.13 -1.92
C GLU A 72 0.11 -11.70 -2.34
N LEU A 73 -1.16 -11.45 -2.70
CA LEU A 73 -1.63 -10.12 -3.06
C LEU A 73 -1.62 -9.17 -1.85
N TYR A 74 -2.06 -9.67 -0.69
CA TYR A 74 -2.07 -8.96 0.57
C TYR A 74 -0.65 -8.55 0.95
N LEU A 75 0.32 -9.47 0.85
CA LEU A 75 1.73 -9.17 1.12
C LEU A 75 2.27 -8.07 0.19
N TYR A 76 1.87 -8.08 -1.08
CA TYR A 76 2.20 -6.99 -1.99
C TYR A 76 1.57 -5.66 -1.55
N CYS A 77 0.26 -5.64 -1.27
CA CYS A 77 -0.43 -4.46 -0.77
C CYS A 77 0.19 -3.93 0.53
N TYR A 78 0.63 -4.82 1.43
CA TYR A 78 1.35 -4.48 2.64
C TYR A 78 2.61 -3.70 2.28
N TYR A 79 3.47 -4.26 1.42
CA TYR A 79 4.74 -3.64 1.07
C TYR A 79 4.56 -2.28 0.39
N VAL A 80 3.67 -2.17 -0.59
CA VAL A 80 3.59 -0.96 -1.45
C VAL A 80 2.65 0.12 -0.95
N ALA A 81 1.81 -0.16 0.06
CA ALA A 81 0.86 0.82 0.57
C ALA A 81 0.63 0.70 2.09
N GLY A 82 0.55 -0.52 2.62
CA GLY A 82 0.39 -0.75 4.06
C GLY A 82 1.52 -0.12 4.90
N THR A 83 2.75 -0.25 4.42
CA THR A 83 3.95 0.37 5.03
C THR A 83 3.83 1.90 5.16
N VAL A 84 3.14 2.58 4.23
CA VAL A 84 2.92 4.04 4.30
C VAL A 84 2.09 4.40 5.55
N GLY A 85 1.10 3.58 5.89
CA GLY A 85 0.34 3.74 7.14
C GLY A 85 1.26 3.64 8.37
N LEU A 86 2.14 2.63 8.39
CA LEU A 86 3.10 2.42 9.48
C LEU A 86 4.12 3.57 9.60
N MET A 87 4.53 4.17 8.48
CA MET A 87 5.40 5.37 8.47
C MET A 87 4.68 6.61 8.98
N SER A 88 3.36 6.71 8.74
CA SER A 88 2.60 7.94 8.96
C SER A 88 2.06 8.07 10.38
N VAL A 89 1.69 6.95 11.04
CA VAL A 89 1.13 6.97 12.41
C VAL A 89 2.03 7.68 13.43
N PRO A 90 3.37 7.45 13.48
CA PRO A 90 4.26 8.18 14.39
C PRO A 90 4.20 9.70 14.23
N VAL A 91 4.00 10.18 13.00
CA VAL A 91 3.94 11.61 12.66
C VAL A 91 2.55 12.18 12.97
N MET A 92 1.50 11.44 12.61
CA MET A 92 0.10 11.83 12.87
C MET A 92 -0.22 11.83 14.37
N GLY A 93 0.45 10.98 15.15
CA GLY A 93 0.28 10.83 16.58
C GLY A 93 -1.02 10.12 16.96
N ILE A 94 -0.96 9.41 18.07
CA ILE A 94 -2.14 8.84 18.75
C ILE A 94 -2.63 9.86 19.78
N ALA A 95 -3.94 10.01 19.93
CA ALA A 95 -4.50 10.96 20.89
C ALA A 95 -4.08 10.60 22.32
N PRO A 96 -3.71 11.56 23.18
CA PRO A 96 -3.31 11.29 24.56
C PRO A 96 -4.40 10.60 25.40
N ASP A 97 -5.66 10.80 25.05
CA ASP A 97 -6.85 10.23 25.68
C ASP A 97 -7.40 9.01 24.93
N SER A 98 -6.70 8.53 23.90
CA SER A 98 -7.06 7.31 23.18
C SER A 98 -7.14 6.12 24.14
N LYS A 99 -8.17 5.29 23.95
CA LYS A 99 -8.37 4.05 24.71
C LYS A 99 -7.87 2.81 23.95
N ALA A 100 -7.51 2.99 22.68
CA ALA A 100 -6.99 1.96 21.82
C ALA A 100 -5.52 1.67 22.13
N SER A 101 -5.08 0.43 21.93
CA SER A 101 -3.65 0.12 21.97
C SER A 101 -2.96 0.72 20.74
N ALA A 102 -1.68 1.08 20.86
CA ALA A 102 -0.89 1.49 19.69
C ALA A 102 -0.99 0.45 18.57
N GLU A 103 -0.82 -0.83 18.88
CA GLU A 103 -0.94 -1.93 17.91
C GLU A 103 -2.26 -1.90 17.12
N SER A 104 -3.38 -1.62 17.78
CA SER A 104 -4.68 -1.54 17.09
C SER A 104 -4.78 -0.33 16.14
N VAL A 105 -4.19 0.82 16.51
CA VAL A 105 -4.12 1.99 15.62
C VAL A 105 -3.22 1.72 14.42
N TYR A 106 -2.07 1.08 14.62
CA TYR A 106 -1.18 0.68 13.52
C TYR A 106 -1.85 -0.36 12.61
N SER A 107 -2.63 -1.30 13.17
CA SER A 107 -3.40 -2.28 12.40
C SER A 107 -4.46 -1.61 11.52
N ALA A 108 -5.14 -0.58 12.04
CA ALA A 108 -6.10 0.21 11.27
C ALA A 108 -5.41 1.05 10.16
N ALA A 109 -4.26 1.65 10.45
CA ALA A 109 -3.48 2.37 9.45
C ALA A 109 -2.97 1.44 8.35
N LEU A 110 -2.54 0.23 8.72
CA LEU A 110 -2.21 -0.82 7.77
C LEU A 110 -3.42 -1.18 6.90
N ALA A 111 -4.58 -1.42 7.51
CA ALA A 111 -5.82 -1.72 6.80
C ALA A 111 -6.19 -0.63 5.78
N LEU A 112 -5.98 0.65 6.12
CA LEU A 112 -6.20 1.77 5.19
C LEU A 112 -5.30 1.68 3.96
N GLY A 113 -4.01 1.40 4.16
CA GLY A 113 -3.05 1.20 3.07
C GLY A 113 -3.44 0.02 2.17
N ILE A 114 -3.84 -1.10 2.78
CA ILE A 114 -4.34 -2.27 2.03
C ILE A 114 -5.59 -1.92 1.22
N ALA A 115 -6.57 -1.25 1.84
CA ALA A 115 -7.81 -0.85 1.18
C ALA A 115 -7.53 0.03 -0.04
N ASN A 116 -6.70 1.07 0.11
CA ASN A 116 -6.33 1.97 -0.97
C ASN A 116 -5.63 1.22 -2.12
N GLN A 117 -4.72 0.28 -1.81
CA GLN A 117 -4.04 -0.46 -2.87
C GLN A 117 -4.94 -1.46 -3.58
N LEU A 118 -5.85 -2.11 -2.85
CA LEU A 118 -6.89 -2.92 -3.48
C LEU A 118 -7.76 -2.05 -4.40
N THR A 119 -8.15 -0.85 -3.97
CA THR A 119 -8.90 0.09 -4.81
C THR A 119 -8.11 0.48 -6.07
N ASN A 120 -6.81 0.79 -5.98
CA ASN A 120 -5.97 1.06 -7.14
C ASN A 120 -5.99 -0.10 -8.13
N ILE A 121 -5.78 -1.32 -7.64
CA ILE A 121 -5.81 -2.53 -8.47
C ILE A 121 -7.17 -2.69 -9.17
N LEU A 122 -8.27 -2.47 -8.46
CA LEU A 122 -9.62 -2.64 -9.02
C LEU A 122 -9.99 -1.55 -10.01
N ARG A 123 -9.50 -0.33 -9.81
CA ARG A 123 -9.68 0.81 -10.72
C ARG A 123 -8.87 0.63 -12.01
N ASP A 124 -7.65 0.10 -11.89
CA ASP A 124 -6.64 0.18 -12.94
C ASP A 124 -6.42 -1.17 -13.68
N VAL A 125 -7.28 -2.18 -13.46
CA VAL A 125 -7.19 -3.52 -14.09
C VAL A 125 -6.86 -3.47 -15.58
N GLY A 126 -7.55 -2.60 -16.33
CA GLY A 126 -7.34 -2.49 -17.78
C GLY A 126 -6.03 -1.79 -18.17
N GLU A 127 -5.52 -0.88 -17.35
CA GLU A 127 -4.21 -0.26 -17.56
C GLU A 127 -3.09 -1.24 -17.25
N ASP A 128 -3.21 -1.97 -16.14
CA ASP A 128 -2.27 -3.00 -15.75
C ASP A 128 -2.21 -4.15 -16.76
N SER A 129 -3.36 -4.55 -17.30
CA SER A 129 -3.43 -5.62 -18.30
C SER A 129 -2.68 -5.25 -19.58
N ARG A 130 -2.76 -3.99 -20.03
CA ARG A 130 -1.96 -3.48 -21.17
C ARG A 130 -0.45 -3.50 -20.92
N ARG A 131 -0.04 -3.53 -19.66
CA ARG A 131 1.36 -3.65 -19.22
C ARG A 131 1.74 -5.11 -18.91
N GLY A 132 0.88 -6.07 -19.24
CA GLY A 132 1.08 -7.49 -18.98
C GLY A 132 0.91 -7.90 -17.52
N ARG A 133 0.28 -7.08 -16.68
CA ARG A 133 0.09 -7.31 -15.24
C ARG A 133 -1.35 -7.68 -14.92
N VAL A 134 -1.51 -8.62 -13.98
CA VAL A 134 -2.80 -9.02 -13.42
C VAL A 134 -2.57 -9.24 -11.93
N TYR A 135 -3.00 -8.26 -11.13
CA TYR A 135 -2.87 -8.32 -9.67
C TYR A 135 -3.94 -9.20 -9.02
N LEU A 136 -5.07 -9.41 -9.69
CA LEU A 136 -6.18 -10.22 -9.21
C LEU A 136 -5.73 -11.66 -8.87
N PRO A 137 -6.14 -12.23 -7.72
CA PRO A 137 -5.69 -13.55 -7.30
C PRO A 137 -6.07 -14.64 -8.32
N GLN A 138 -5.07 -15.42 -8.72
CA GLN A 138 -5.20 -16.39 -9.83
C GLN A 138 -6.09 -17.58 -9.46
N ASP A 139 -6.04 -18.04 -8.21
CA ASP A 139 -6.94 -19.06 -7.68
C ASP A 139 -8.41 -18.61 -7.67
N GLU A 140 -8.67 -17.35 -7.30
CA GLU A 140 -10.02 -16.78 -7.27
C GLU A 140 -10.56 -16.53 -8.68
N LEU A 141 -9.72 -16.09 -9.62
CA LEU A 141 -10.07 -16.01 -11.03
C LEU A 141 -10.46 -17.40 -11.56
N ALA A 142 -9.62 -18.41 -11.34
CA ALA A 142 -9.89 -19.78 -11.76
C ALA A 142 -11.19 -20.32 -11.12
N HIS A 143 -11.43 -20.06 -9.84
CA HIS A 143 -12.66 -20.44 -9.15
C HIS A 143 -13.91 -19.78 -9.75
N ALA A 144 -13.80 -18.54 -10.22
CA ALA A 144 -14.86 -17.85 -10.94
C ALA A 144 -15.01 -18.30 -12.42
N GLY A 145 -14.15 -19.20 -12.89
CA GLY A 145 -14.09 -19.64 -14.29
C GLY A 145 -13.61 -18.52 -15.22
N LEU A 146 -12.70 -17.69 -14.73
CA LEU A 146 -12.00 -16.63 -15.45
C LEU A 146 -10.51 -16.97 -15.56
N SER A 147 -9.86 -16.35 -16.55
CA SER A 147 -8.44 -16.51 -16.85
C SER A 147 -7.80 -15.15 -17.10
N ASP A 148 -6.48 -15.13 -17.26
CA ASP A 148 -5.76 -13.93 -17.71
C ASP A 148 -6.26 -13.43 -19.07
N ASP A 149 -6.64 -14.33 -19.97
CA ASP A 149 -7.15 -13.96 -21.30
C ASP A 149 -8.44 -13.15 -21.18
N ASP A 150 -9.34 -13.51 -20.25
CA ASP A 150 -10.56 -12.73 -19.98
C ASP A 150 -10.23 -11.30 -19.51
N VAL A 151 -9.16 -11.15 -18.70
CA VAL A 151 -8.67 -9.86 -18.21
C VAL A 151 -8.08 -9.04 -19.35
N PHE A 152 -7.26 -9.67 -20.21
CA PHE A 152 -6.59 -9.02 -21.33
C PHE A 152 -7.55 -8.60 -22.44
N GLU A 153 -8.58 -9.39 -22.70
CA GLU A 153 -9.63 -9.07 -23.67
C GLU A 153 -10.58 -7.96 -23.17
N GLY A 154 -10.58 -7.67 -21.86
CA GLY A 154 -11.37 -6.61 -21.27
C GLY A 154 -12.89 -6.83 -21.36
N ARG A 155 -13.34 -8.08 -21.44
CA ARG A 155 -14.78 -8.40 -21.59
C ARG A 155 -15.49 -8.36 -20.24
N VAL A 156 -16.45 -7.44 -20.11
CA VAL A 156 -17.27 -7.30 -18.88
C VAL A 156 -18.49 -8.23 -18.94
N THR A 157 -18.27 -9.50 -18.60
CA THR A 157 -19.32 -10.54 -18.48
C THR A 157 -20.00 -10.51 -17.10
N ASP A 158 -21.08 -11.27 -16.91
CA ASP A 158 -21.73 -11.38 -15.59
C ASP A 158 -20.88 -12.13 -14.56
N LYS A 159 -20.06 -13.10 -15.03
CA LYS A 159 -19.04 -13.74 -14.20
C LYS A 159 -18.02 -12.72 -13.71
N TRP A 160 -17.51 -11.88 -14.62
CA TRP A 160 -16.59 -10.79 -14.29
C TRP A 160 -17.20 -9.83 -13.26
N ARG A 161 -18.44 -9.36 -13.49
CA ARG A 161 -19.14 -8.47 -12.54
C ARG A 161 -19.30 -9.11 -11.17
N THR A 162 -19.60 -10.40 -11.10
CA THR A 162 -19.75 -11.14 -9.84
C THR A 162 -18.42 -11.26 -9.11
N PHE A 163 -17.35 -11.63 -9.83
CA PHE A 163 -16.00 -11.68 -9.29
C PHE A 163 -15.56 -10.32 -8.74
N MET A 164 -15.71 -9.24 -9.52
CA MET A 164 -15.32 -7.89 -9.11
C MET A 164 -16.11 -7.38 -7.90
N LYS A 165 -17.40 -7.70 -7.79
CA LYS A 165 -18.18 -7.40 -6.58
C LYS A 165 -17.57 -8.02 -5.33
N GLY A 166 -17.06 -9.25 -5.42
CA GLY A 166 -16.35 -9.91 -4.32
C GLY A 166 -15.10 -9.13 -3.90
N GLN A 167 -14.29 -8.69 -4.87
CA GLN A 167 -13.09 -7.91 -4.59
C GLN A 167 -13.39 -6.52 -4.01
N ILE A 168 -14.45 -5.86 -4.51
CA ILE A 168 -14.92 -4.57 -3.98
C ILE A 168 -15.38 -4.73 -2.53
N THR A 169 -16.15 -5.78 -2.23
CA THR A 169 -16.55 -6.08 -0.84
C THR A 169 -15.34 -6.27 0.06
N ARG A 170 -14.31 -6.99 -0.42
CA ARG A 170 -13.05 -7.17 0.33
C ARG A 170 -12.35 -5.83 0.62
N ALA A 171 -12.22 -4.95 -0.38
CA ALA A 171 -11.61 -3.63 -0.18
C ALA A 171 -12.39 -2.80 0.86
N ARG A 172 -13.73 -2.83 0.78
CA ARG A 172 -14.60 -2.16 1.77
C ARG A 172 -14.44 -2.69 3.18
N MET A 173 -14.28 -3.99 3.36
CA MET A 173 -13.99 -4.56 4.69
C MET A 173 -12.71 -3.96 5.30
N PHE A 174 -11.67 -3.73 4.50
CA PHE A 174 -10.45 -3.07 5.00
C PHE A 174 -10.67 -1.58 5.31
N PHE A 175 -11.52 -0.88 4.56
CA PHE A 175 -11.93 0.48 4.92
C PHE A 175 -12.71 0.52 6.25
N ASP A 176 -13.62 -0.43 6.46
CA ASP A 176 -14.38 -0.54 7.71
C ASP A 176 -13.44 -0.80 8.91
N GLU A 177 -12.40 -1.61 8.73
CA GLU A 177 -11.36 -1.80 9.76
C GLU A 177 -10.50 -0.55 9.97
N ALA A 178 -10.15 0.15 8.89
CA ALA A 178 -9.35 1.37 8.94
C ALA A 178 -10.05 2.49 9.70
N GLU A 179 -11.35 2.70 9.45
CA GLU A 179 -12.12 3.78 10.05
C GLU A 179 -12.09 3.73 11.59
N LYS A 180 -12.07 2.53 12.18
CA LYS A 180 -12.02 2.33 13.64
C LYS A 180 -10.80 3.00 14.28
N GLY A 181 -9.65 3.04 13.59
CA GLY A 181 -8.43 3.66 14.10
C GLY A 181 -8.33 5.17 13.88
N ILE A 182 -9.12 5.73 12.96
CA ILE A 182 -9.03 7.17 12.61
C ILE A 182 -9.38 8.04 13.82
N TYR A 183 -10.39 7.67 14.59
CA TYR A 183 -10.83 8.43 15.76
C TYR A 183 -9.85 8.37 16.94
N GLU A 184 -8.89 7.45 16.90
CA GLU A 184 -7.86 7.28 17.92
C GLU A 184 -6.60 8.12 17.64
N LEU A 185 -6.47 8.68 16.42
CA LEU A 185 -5.39 9.60 16.07
C LEU A 185 -5.53 10.94 16.80
N ASN A 186 -4.45 11.69 16.86
CA ASN A 186 -4.47 13.09 17.30
C ASN A 186 -5.55 13.87 16.52
N SER A 187 -6.27 14.75 17.22
CA SER A 187 -7.36 15.56 16.67
C SER A 187 -7.04 16.25 15.33
N ALA A 188 -5.80 16.76 15.15
CA ALA A 188 -5.38 17.43 13.92
C ALA A 188 -5.29 16.48 12.71
N SER A 189 -5.06 15.20 12.96
CA SER A 189 -4.85 14.16 11.94
C SER A 189 -6.13 13.44 11.54
N ARG A 190 -7.17 13.46 12.38
CA ARG A 190 -8.42 12.71 12.14
C ARG A 190 -9.11 13.11 10.83
N TRP A 191 -9.33 14.41 10.64
CA TRP A 191 -10.07 14.93 9.50
C TRP A 191 -9.39 14.67 8.15
N PRO A 192 -8.08 14.95 7.99
CA PRO A 192 -7.36 14.61 6.77
C PRO A 192 -7.40 13.12 6.43
N VAL A 193 -7.23 12.25 7.43
CA VAL A 193 -7.26 10.79 7.22
C VAL A 193 -8.67 10.31 6.88
N LEU A 194 -9.70 10.82 7.54
CA LEU A 194 -11.09 10.51 7.23
C LEU A 194 -11.47 10.98 5.81
N ALA A 195 -11.07 12.19 5.42
CA ALA A 195 -11.30 12.69 4.07
C ALA A 195 -10.59 11.81 3.02
N SER A 196 -9.35 11.38 3.29
CA SER A 196 -8.64 10.44 2.42
C SER A 196 -9.38 9.11 2.30
N LEU A 197 -9.94 8.58 3.39
CA LEU A 197 -10.72 7.34 3.37
C LEU A 197 -11.99 7.48 2.53
N LEU A 198 -12.71 8.61 2.67
CA LEU A 198 -13.98 8.83 1.98
C LEU A 198 -13.84 9.11 0.48
N LEU A 199 -12.73 9.73 0.07
CA LEU A 199 -12.51 10.16 -1.31
C LEU A 199 -11.90 9.08 -2.21
N TYR A 200 -11.26 8.06 -1.63
CA TYR A 200 -10.56 7.01 -2.37
C TYR A 200 -11.50 5.85 -2.73
#